data_AF-A0A2M7H1A5-F1
#
_entry.id   AF-A0A2M7H1A5-F1
#
_cell.length_a   1.000
_cell.length_b   1.000
_cell.length_c   1.000
_cell.angle_alpha   90.00
_cell.angle_beta   90.00
_cell.angle_gamma   90.00
#
_symmetry.space_group_name_H-M   'P 1'
#
loop_
_entity.id
_entity.type
_entity.pdbx_description
1 polymer ?
#
loop_
_entity_poly.entity_id
_entity_poly.type
_entity_poly.pdbx_seq_one_letter_code
_entity_poly.pdbx_strand_id
1 'polypeptide(L)' 'VLLQVTIENAKEADRIFDILMGDEVLPRKKFIQTYAKKVKNLDI' A
#
# COMPACT_ATOMS: atom_id res chain seq x y z
N VAL A 1 19.04 -6.44 -12.99
CA VAL A 1 18.13 -5.49 -13.68
C VAL A 1 17.53 -4.57 -12.63
N LEU A 2 17.46 -3.26 -12.88
CA LEU A 2 16.85 -2.30 -11.98
C LEU A 2 15.43 -1.98 -12.46
N LEU A 3 14.50 -1.84 -11.54
CA LEU A 3 13.12 -1.41 -11.81
C LEU A 3 12.99 0.07 -11.47
N GLN A 4 12.53 0.87 -12.43
CA GLN A 4 12.22 2.28 -12.20
C GLN A 4 10.79 2.40 -11.67
N VAL A 5 10.61 3.07 -10.53
CA VAL A 5 9.30 3.35 -9.97
C VAL A 5 8.71 4.59 -10.63
N THR A 6 7.46 4.51 -11.06
CA THR A 6 6.69 5.61 -11.67
C THR A 6 5.43 5.90 -10.86
N ILE A 7 4.94 7.13 -10.92
CA ILE A 7 3.70 7.54 -10.26
C ILE A 7 2.72 7.95 -11.37
N GLU A 8 1.63 7.18 -11.51
CA GLU A 8 0.59 7.47 -12.51
C GLU A 8 -0.46 8.46 -11.98
N ASN A 9 -0.82 8.35 -10.70
CA ASN A 9 -1.78 9.24 -10.04
C ASN A 9 -1.29 9.64 -8.65
N ALA A 10 -0.86 10.89 -8.53
CA ALA A 10 -0.32 11.43 -7.28
C ALA A 10 -1.34 11.40 -6.13
N LYS A 11 -2.61 11.72 -6.39
CA LYS A 11 -3.64 11.79 -5.32
C LYS A 11 -3.95 10.42 -4.72
N GLU A 12 -4.02 9.40 -5.57
CA GLU A 12 -4.25 8.03 -5.08
C GLU A 12 -3.02 7.49 -4.35
N ALA A 13 -1.82 7.83 -4.82
CA ALA A 13 -0.58 7.47 -4.14
C ALA A 13 -0.54 8.08 -2.73
N ASP A 14 -0.79 9.39 -2.59
CA ASP A 14 -0.81 10.07 -1.29
C ASP A 14 -1.80 9.42 -0.32
N ARG A 15 -3.02 9.12 -0.80
CA ARG A 15 -4.03 8.42 0.00
C ARG A 15 -3.55 7.04 0.48
N ILE A 16 -2.90 6.26 -0.37
CA ILE A 16 -2.36 4.95 -0.01
C ILE A 16 -1.23 5.09 1.01
N PHE A 17 -0.37 6.10 0.86
CA PHE A 17 0.67 6.42 1.84
C PHE A 17 0.09 6.75 3.20
N ASP A 18 -0.93 7.59 3.28
CA ASP A 18 -1.58 7.95 4.55
C ASP A 18 -2.19 6.73 5.25
N ILE A 19 -2.86 5.85 4.50
CA ILE A 19 -3.49 4.65 5.06
C ILE A 19 -2.46 3.67 5.62
N LEU A 20 -1.31 3.51 4.95
CA LEU A 20 -0.31 2.50 5.30
C LEU A 20 0.73 3.04 6.30
N MET A 21 1.13 4.29 6.14
CA MET A 21 2.26 4.91 6.85
C MET A 21 1.83 5.97 7.86
N GLY A 22 0.54 6.33 7.92
CA GLY A 22 0.00 7.25 8.91
C GLY A 22 -0.04 6.67 10.33
N ASP A 23 -0.34 7.55 11.28
CA ASP A 23 -0.34 7.22 12.72
C ASP A 23 -1.48 6.30 13.13
N GLU A 24 -2.59 6.32 12.38
CA GLU A 24 -3.78 5.56 12.72
C GLU A 24 -3.62 4.05 12.44
N VAL A 25 -3.76 3.24 13.49
CA VAL A 25 -3.62 1.78 13.40
C VAL A 25 -4.84 1.12 12.72
N LEU A 26 -6.04 1.66 12.92
CA LEU A 26 -7.28 1.02 12.44
C LEU A 26 -7.40 1.01 10.90
N PRO A 27 -7.16 2.11 10.16
CA PRO A 27 -7.19 2.12 8.70
C PRO A 27 -6.18 1.12 8.11
N ARG A 28 -4.94 1.14 8.61
CA ARG A 28 -3.87 0.20 8.22
C ARG A 28 -4.30 -1.25 8.43
N LYS A 29 -4.83 -1.58 9.61
CA LYS A 29 -5.27 -2.95 9.94
C LYS A 29 -6.38 -3.42 9.00
N LYS A 30 -7.38 -2.57 8.74
CA LYS A 30 -8.48 -2.88 7.80
C LYS A 30 -7.93 -3.13 6.40
N PHE A 31 -7.05 -2.26 5.91
CA PHE A 31 -6.43 -2.41 4.60
C PHE A 31 -5.70 -3.75 4.47
N ILE A 32 -4.80 -4.08 5.40
CA ILE A 32 -4.06 -5.34 5.38
C ILE A 32 -5.03 -6.52 5.38
N GLN A 33 -6.03 -6.55 6.25
CA GLN A 33 -6.99 -7.65 6.31
C GLN A 33 -7.83 -7.81 5.03
N THR A 34 -8.20 -6.71 4.38
CA THR A 34 -8.97 -6.74 3.13
C THR A 34 -8.17 -7.28 1.95
N TYR A 35 -6.86 -7.01 1.89
CA TYR A 35 -6.01 -7.35 0.74
C TYR A 35 -5.00 -8.48 0.98
N ALA A 36 -4.78 -8.92 2.22
CA ALA A 36 -3.78 -9.93 2.58
C ALA A 36 -3.88 -11.22 1.76
N LYS A 37 -5.09 -11.69 1.46
CA LYS A 37 -5.30 -12.91 0.65
C LYS A 37 -5.16 -12.70 -0.86
N LYS A 38 -5.10 -11.46 -1.32
CA LYS A 38 -5.06 -11.09 -2.75
C LYS A 38 -3.64 -10.94 -3.27
N VAL A 39 -2.66 -10.83 -2.38
CA VAL A 39 -1.25 -10.66 -2.74
C VAL A 39 -0.57 -12.02 -2.75
N LYS A 40 0.13 -12.35 -3.84
CA LYS A 40 0.88 -13.61 -3.99
C LYS A 40 2.35 -13.49 -3.56
N ASN A 41 2.93 -12.29 -3.66
CA ASN A 41 4.38 -12.08 -3.57
C ASN A 41 4.71 -10.96 -2.57
N LEU A 42 4.25 -11.06 -1.32
CA LEU A 42 4.52 -10.01 -0.32
C LEU A 42 5.95 -10.10 0.26
N ASP A 43 6.52 -11.31 0.30
CA ASP A 43 7.79 -11.62 0.99
C ASP A 43 8.84 -12.33 0.10
N ILE A 44 8.80 -12.15 -1.23
CA ILE A 44 9.72 -12.80 -2.20
C ILE A 44 10.81 -11.83 -2.68
#